data_AF-A0A7J2RX23-F1
#
_entry.id   AF-A0A7J2RX23-F1
#
_cell.length_a   1.000
_cell.length_b   1.000
_cell.length_c   1.000
_cell.angle_alpha   90.00
_cell.angle_beta   90.00
_cell.angle_gamma   90.00
#
_symmetry.space_group_name_H-M   'P 1'
#
loop_
_entity.id
_entity.type
_entity.pdbx_description
1 polymer ?
#
loop_
_entity_poly.entity_id
_entity_poly.type
_entity_poly.pdbx_seq_one_letter_code
_entity_poly.pdbx_strand_id
1 'polypeptide(L)'
;MIMGGKKDFYRFLIVLTAKLTAEYKSLNINYFSYRAMPIDELLEKTRIELPRSLTLKEAEKLIYYLAKELPANIHYHTSRYRSIVRSSGEDNRSEILEQDGTVEINANINNLEKPFAFDGFQFTSSGMEDTSKLSVIRFNLVPGWELSEYRPEVIELWDHVRKTVGQYFE
;
A
#
# COMPACT_ATOMS: atom_id res chain seq x y z
N MET A 1 -68.41 -1.51 -17.33
CA MET A 1 -67.47 -1.29 -16.20
C MET A 1 -66.32 -0.44 -16.76
N ILE A 2 -66.54 0.87 -16.87
CA ILE A 2 -65.65 1.81 -17.57
C ILE A 2 -65.00 2.71 -16.53
N MET A 3 -63.71 2.91 -16.73
CA MET A 3 -62.74 3.60 -15.88
C MET A 3 -63.27 4.89 -15.24
N GLY A 4 -63.02 5.01 -13.92
CA GLY A 4 -63.04 6.29 -13.21
C GLY A 4 -62.22 7.32 -13.97
N GLY A 5 -62.77 8.53 -14.08
CA GLY A 5 -62.30 9.56 -14.99
C GLY A 5 -60.85 9.95 -14.77
N LYS A 6 -60.27 10.69 -15.73
CA LYS A 6 -58.88 11.18 -15.73
C LYS A 6 -58.37 11.66 -14.35
N LYS A 7 -59.25 12.22 -13.51
CA LYS A 7 -58.95 12.68 -12.15
C LYS A 7 -58.49 11.57 -11.19
N ASP A 8 -59.02 10.36 -11.31
CA ASP A 8 -58.65 9.22 -10.45
C ASP A 8 -57.29 8.64 -10.85
N PHE A 9 -56.97 8.68 -12.15
CA PHE A 9 -55.66 8.30 -12.66
C PHE A 9 -54.55 9.24 -12.16
N TYR A 10 -54.79 10.57 -12.17
CA TYR A 10 -53.81 11.53 -11.63
C TYR A 10 -53.62 11.38 -10.11
N ARG A 11 -54.68 11.08 -9.36
CA ARG A 11 -54.56 10.78 -7.92
C ARG A 11 -53.73 9.53 -7.66
N PHE A 12 -53.92 8.47 -8.45
CA PHE A 12 -53.10 7.27 -8.35
C PHE A 12 -51.61 7.55 -8.64
N LEU A 13 -51.31 8.31 -9.69
CA LEU A 13 -49.94 8.72 -10.04
C LEU A 13 -49.25 9.55 -8.94
N ILE A 14 -49.97 10.47 -8.30
CA ILE A 14 -49.42 11.28 -7.19
C ILE A 14 -49.11 10.41 -5.97
N VAL A 15 -50.01 9.48 -5.62
CA VAL A 15 -49.79 8.58 -4.47
C VAL A 15 -48.64 7.60 -4.75
N LEU A 16 -48.55 7.09 -5.99
CA LEU A 16 -47.47 6.17 -6.39
C LEU A 16 -46.10 6.87 -6.38
N THR A 17 -46.01 8.09 -6.92
CA THR A 17 -44.76 8.87 -6.90
C THR A 17 -44.37 9.27 -5.49
N ALA A 18 -45.32 9.65 -4.62
CA ALA A 18 -45.03 9.93 -3.21
C ALA A 18 -44.50 8.70 -2.46
N LYS A 19 -45.10 7.52 -2.67
CA LYS A 19 -44.61 6.25 -2.07
C LYS A 19 -43.22 5.87 -2.57
N LEU A 20 -42.98 5.93 -3.88
CA LEU A 20 -41.67 5.63 -4.46
C LEU A 20 -40.61 6.61 -3.97
N THR A 21 -40.95 7.89 -3.79
CA THR A 21 -40.01 8.89 -3.26
C THR A 21 -39.72 8.67 -1.78
N ALA A 22 -40.71 8.25 -0.99
CA ALA A 22 -40.53 7.92 0.42
C ALA A 22 -39.70 6.64 0.60
N GLU A 23 -39.94 5.59 -0.19
CA GLU A 23 -39.14 4.37 -0.20
C GLU A 23 -37.71 4.65 -0.68
N TYR A 24 -37.53 5.45 -1.72
CA TYR A 24 -36.20 5.85 -2.20
C TYR A 24 -35.44 6.68 -1.16
N LYS A 25 -36.11 7.57 -0.42
CA LYS A 25 -35.49 8.27 0.72
C LYS A 25 -35.15 7.34 1.88
N SER A 26 -35.98 6.33 2.17
CA SER A 26 -35.69 5.35 3.23
C SER A 26 -34.55 4.40 2.87
N LEU A 27 -34.33 4.14 1.57
CA LEU A 27 -33.20 3.34 1.06
C LEU A 27 -31.91 4.16 0.94
N ASN A 28 -31.98 5.49 0.99
CA ASN A 28 -30.81 6.39 0.89
C ASN A 28 -30.30 6.93 2.23
N ILE A 29 -30.83 6.48 3.38
CA ILE A 29 -30.39 6.94 4.72
C ILE A 29 -29.64 5.82 5.49
N ASN A 30 -29.10 4.84 4.76
CA ASN A 30 -28.00 3.99 5.24
C ASN A 30 -26.88 3.93 4.19
N TYR A 31 -26.61 5.05 3.52
CA TYR A 31 -25.21 5.28 3.14
C TYR A 31 -24.48 5.47 4.46
N PHE A 32 -23.89 4.37 4.91
CA PHE A 32 -22.96 4.32 5.99
C PHE A 32 -22.17 5.62 6.00
N SER A 33 -22.31 6.38 7.08
CA SER A 33 -21.31 7.32 7.52
C SER A 33 -20.06 6.51 7.91
N TYR A 34 -19.46 5.80 6.95
CA TYR A 34 -18.06 5.43 6.99
C TYR A 34 -17.35 6.76 6.99
N ARG A 35 -16.81 7.13 8.16
CA ARG A 35 -15.81 8.18 8.23
C ARG A 35 -14.68 7.70 7.32
N ALA A 36 -14.64 8.23 6.09
CA ALA A 36 -13.49 8.08 5.21
C ALA A 36 -12.27 8.54 6.03
N MET A 37 -11.49 7.58 6.53
CA MET A 37 -10.20 7.90 7.11
C MET A 37 -9.33 8.33 5.93
N PRO A 38 -8.67 9.50 6.00
CA PRO A 38 -7.99 10.08 4.85
C PRO A 38 -6.94 9.10 4.34
N ILE A 39 -6.78 9.01 3.01
CA ILE A 39 -5.79 8.20 2.29
C ILE A 39 -4.38 8.25 2.92
N ASP A 40 -4.06 9.36 3.58
CA ASP A 40 -2.83 9.58 4.34
C ASP A 40 -2.59 8.52 5.42
N GLU A 41 -3.62 8.09 6.16
CA GLU A 41 -3.47 7.07 7.21
C GLU A 41 -3.06 5.71 6.64
N LEU A 42 -3.66 5.31 5.51
CA LEU A 42 -3.29 4.08 4.82
C LEU A 42 -1.86 4.14 4.28
N LEU A 43 -1.47 5.30 3.73
CA LEU A 43 -0.10 5.53 3.26
C LEU A 43 0.90 5.48 4.40
N GLU A 44 0.59 6.06 5.56
CA GLU A 44 1.43 5.96 6.76
C GLU A 44 1.53 4.52 7.26
N LYS A 45 0.41 3.80 7.32
CA LYS A 45 0.37 2.40 7.80
C LYS A 45 1.18 1.45 6.95
N THR A 46 1.17 1.65 5.64
CA THR A 46 1.91 0.79 4.68
C THR A 46 3.35 1.21 4.45
N ARG A 47 3.81 2.33 5.04
CA ARG A 47 5.15 2.87 4.87
C ARG A 47 5.95 2.85 6.17
N ILE A 48 7.11 2.21 6.16
CA ILE A 48 8.06 2.22 7.28
C ILE A 48 9.33 2.96 6.83
N GLU A 49 9.54 4.15 7.40
CA GLU A 49 10.79 4.89 7.24
C GLU A 49 11.90 4.24 8.06
N LEU A 50 13.05 4.01 7.43
CA LEU A 50 14.23 3.51 8.12
C LEU A 50 14.98 4.69 8.76
N PRO A 51 15.49 4.57 10.01
CA PRO A 51 16.23 5.65 10.68
C PRO A 51 17.48 6.12 9.92
N ARG A 52 18.01 5.28 9.04
CA ARG A 52 19.10 5.59 8.11
C ARG A 52 18.95 4.76 6.85
N SER A 53 19.54 5.22 5.75
CA SER A 53 19.61 4.44 4.52
C SER A 53 20.50 3.20 4.70
N LEU A 54 20.10 2.11 4.07
CA LEU A 54 20.76 0.82 4.08
C LEU A 54 21.35 0.50 2.70
N THR A 55 22.53 -0.10 2.70
CA THR A 55 23.04 -0.82 1.52
C THR A 55 22.26 -2.12 1.32
N LEU A 56 22.37 -2.73 0.12
CA LEU A 56 21.77 -4.04 -0.16
C LEU A 56 22.08 -5.08 0.93
N LYS A 57 23.35 -5.19 1.32
CA LYS A 57 23.81 -6.14 2.33
C LYS A 57 23.21 -5.88 3.72
N GLU A 58 22.97 -4.61 4.07
CA GLU A 58 22.32 -4.27 5.34
C GLU A 58 20.82 -4.55 5.30
N ALA A 59 20.16 -4.29 4.18
CA ALA A 59 18.76 -4.63 3.99
C ALA A 59 18.52 -6.15 4.03
N GLU A 60 19.42 -6.95 3.45
CA GLU A 60 19.39 -8.42 3.57
C GLU A 60 19.53 -8.89 5.03
N LYS A 61 20.39 -8.24 5.82
CA LYS A 61 20.50 -8.52 7.26
C LYS A 61 19.21 -8.17 8.01
N LEU A 62 18.57 -7.06 7.67
CA LEU A 62 17.28 -6.68 8.24
C LEU A 62 16.20 -7.72 7.88
N ILE A 63 16.14 -8.17 6.63
CA ILE A 63 15.20 -9.24 6.22
C ILE A 63 15.45 -10.54 7.00
N TYR A 64 16.72 -10.93 7.18
CA TYR A 64 17.07 -12.10 7.97
C TYR A 64 16.63 -11.95 9.44
N TYR A 65 16.82 -10.76 10.01
CA TYR A 65 16.33 -10.45 11.35
C TYR A 65 14.80 -10.55 11.44
N LEU A 66 14.07 -9.99 10.47
CA LEU A 66 12.61 -10.11 10.40
C LEU A 66 12.16 -11.59 10.34
N ALA A 67 12.81 -12.40 9.52
CA ALA A 67 12.49 -13.84 9.41
C ALA A 67 12.80 -14.63 10.69
N LYS A 68 13.72 -14.13 11.53
CA LYS A 68 14.07 -14.75 12.81
C LYS A 68 13.11 -14.38 13.93
N GLU A 69 12.65 -13.13 13.96
CA GLU A 69 11.87 -12.58 15.07
C GLU A 69 10.35 -12.63 14.83
N LEU A 70 9.90 -12.71 13.58
CA LEU A 70 8.49 -12.86 13.25
C LEU A 70 8.13 -14.33 13.04
N PRO A 71 6.95 -14.79 13.50
CA PRO A 71 6.42 -16.11 13.17
C PRO A 71 5.90 -16.11 11.72
N ALA A 72 6.77 -15.82 10.75
CA ALA A 72 6.40 -15.64 9.36
C ALA A 72 7.49 -16.16 8.40
N ASN A 73 7.06 -16.71 7.28
CA ASN A 73 7.95 -17.02 6.17
C ASN A 73 8.16 -15.75 5.34
N ILE A 74 9.42 -15.42 5.03
CA ILE A 74 9.77 -14.31 4.17
C ILE A 74 10.52 -14.84 2.94
N HIS A 75 9.98 -14.54 1.76
CA HIS A 75 10.61 -14.82 0.48
C HIS A 75 10.95 -13.50 -0.20
N TYR A 76 12.18 -13.30 -0.67
CA TYR A 76 12.56 -12.05 -1.32
C TYR A 76 13.43 -12.27 -2.54
N HIS A 77 13.40 -11.29 -3.44
CA HIS A 77 14.23 -11.18 -4.62
C HIS A 77 14.92 -9.81 -4.62
N THR A 78 16.23 -9.83 -4.85
CA THR A 78 17.07 -8.65 -4.99
C THR A 78 17.46 -8.42 -6.46
N SER A 79 17.36 -7.18 -6.91
CA SER A 79 17.83 -6.74 -8.23
C SER A 79 18.82 -5.58 -8.06
N ARG A 80 19.87 -5.56 -8.89
CA ARG A 80 20.86 -4.47 -8.92
C ARG A 80 21.14 -4.07 -10.36
N TYR A 81 20.97 -2.80 -10.65
CA TYR A 81 21.29 -2.19 -11.93
C TYR A 81 22.63 -1.45 -11.81
N ARG A 82 23.53 -1.66 -12.77
CA ARG A 82 24.76 -0.87 -12.87
C ARG A 82 24.61 0.14 -14.00
N SER A 83 25.00 1.38 -13.74
CA SER A 83 25.05 2.42 -14.75
C SER A 83 26.47 2.60 -15.23
N ILE A 84 26.66 2.64 -16.55
CA ILE A 84 27.94 2.95 -17.19
C ILE A 84 27.75 4.27 -17.90
N VAL A 85 28.35 5.33 -17.38
CA VAL A 85 28.20 6.69 -17.91
C VAL A 85 29.52 7.11 -18.55
N ARG A 86 29.45 7.64 -19.77
CA ARG A 86 30.59 8.30 -20.41
C ARG A 86 30.55 9.78 -20.03
N SER A 87 31.52 10.24 -19.26
CA SER A 87 31.68 11.66 -18.94
C SER A 87 32.73 12.28 -19.86
N SER A 88 32.46 13.48 -20.37
CA SER A 88 33.49 14.29 -21.04
C SER A 88 34.25 15.04 -19.97
N GLY A 89 35.46 14.59 -19.63
CA GLY A 89 36.33 15.31 -18.71
C GLY A 89 36.75 16.67 -19.26
N GLU A 90 37.21 17.58 -18.39
CA GLU A 90 37.68 18.93 -18.75
C GLU A 90 38.77 18.92 -19.86
N ASP A 91 39.51 17.81 -19.98
CA ASP A 91 40.59 17.60 -20.96
C ASP A 91 40.14 16.96 -22.30
N ASN A 92 38.84 16.93 -22.63
CA ASN A 92 38.29 16.24 -23.81
C ASN A 92 38.58 14.72 -23.87
N ARG A 93 39.00 14.11 -22.76
CA ARG A 93 39.12 12.66 -22.63
C ARG A 93 37.78 12.10 -22.13
N SER A 94 37.25 11.12 -22.85
CA SER A 94 36.06 10.39 -22.42
C SER A 94 36.44 9.43 -21.30
N GLU A 95 35.96 9.67 -20.08
CA GLU A 95 36.08 8.72 -18.98
C GLU A 95 34.83 7.84 -18.91
N ILE A 96 35.02 6.54 -18.70
CA ILE A 96 33.93 5.60 -18.41
C ILE A 96 33.84 5.51 -16.89
N LEU A 97 32.72 5.98 -16.34
CA LEU A 97 32.41 5.87 -14.92
C LEU A 97 31.40 4.74 -14.74
N GLU A 98 31.80 3.70 -13.99
CA GLU A 98 30.87 2.70 -13.48
C GLU A 98 30.32 3.18 -12.14
N GLN A 99 28.99 3.22 -12.04
CA GLN A 99 28.29 3.56 -10.81
C GLN A 99 27.36 2.43 -10.42
N ASP A 100 27.31 2.17 -9.11
CA ASP A 100 26.23 1.37 -8.55
C ASP A 100 24.94 2.14 -8.72
N GLY A 101 24.12 1.66 -9.66
CA GLY A 101 22.81 2.22 -9.93
C GLY A 101 21.79 1.69 -8.95
N THR A 102 20.57 1.52 -9.44
CA THR A 102 19.41 1.21 -8.60
C THR A 102 19.50 -0.18 -7.99
N VAL A 103 19.32 -0.25 -6.68
CA VAL A 103 19.07 -1.51 -5.96
C VAL A 103 17.58 -1.60 -5.63
N GLU A 104 17.02 -2.79 -5.80
CA GLU A 104 15.62 -3.08 -5.50
C GLU A 104 15.53 -4.39 -4.72
N ILE A 105 14.66 -4.43 -3.72
CA ILE A 105 14.30 -5.66 -3.02
C ILE A 105 12.79 -5.76 -2.96
N ASN A 106 12.26 -6.84 -3.52
CA ASN A 106 10.85 -7.21 -3.43
C ASN A 106 10.71 -8.45 -2.56
N ALA A 107 9.84 -8.40 -1.57
CA ALA A 107 9.64 -9.47 -0.62
C ALA A 107 8.15 -9.79 -0.45
N ASN A 108 7.86 -11.02 -0.04
CA ASN A 108 6.55 -11.46 0.42
C ASN A 108 6.70 -12.05 1.81
N ILE A 109 5.75 -11.74 2.68
CA ILE A 109 5.66 -12.24 4.05
C ILE A 109 4.35 -12.99 4.23
N ASN A 110 4.43 -14.16 4.85
CA ASN A 110 3.27 -14.99 5.18
C ASN A 110 3.32 -15.42 6.65
N ASN A 111 2.33 -15.03 7.43
CA ASN A 111 2.23 -15.37 8.85
C ASN A 111 1.93 -16.88 9.03
N LEU A 112 2.73 -17.56 9.84
CA LEU A 112 2.61 -19.00 10.09
C LEU A 112 1.41 -19.36 10.97
N GLU A 113 1.05 -18.49 11.90
CA GLU A 113 -0.08 -18.70 12.82
C GLU A 113 -1.42 -18.30 12.19
N LYS A 114 -1.38 -17.35 11.24
CA LYS A 114 -2.54 -16.84 10.51
C LYS A 114 -2.30 -16.95 9.00
N PRO A 115 -2.57 -18.11 8.37
CA PRO A 115 -2.21 -18.37 6.96
C PRO A 115 -2.83 -17.42 5.92
N PHE A 116 -3.86 -16.66 6.29
CA PHE A 116 -4.49 -15.64 5.44
C PHE A 116 -3.91 -14.24 5.65
N ALA A 117 -2.99 -14.05 6.59
CA ALA A 117 -2.25 -12.82 6.79
C ALA A 117 -0.93 -12.89 6.01
N PHE A 118 -1.02 -12.49 4.75
CA PHE A 118 0.13 -12.40 3.85
C PHE A 118 0.10 -11.06 3.12
N ASP A 119 1.28 -10.56 2.79
CA ASP A 119 1.43 -9.37 1.94
C ASP A 119 2.80 -9.34 1.27
N GLY A 120 2.92 -8.51 0.23
CA GLY A 120 4.20 -8.13 -0.35
C GLY A 120 4.69 -6.79 0.20
N PHE A 121 6.00 -6.63 0.31
CA PHE A 121 6.63 -5.35 0.57
C PHE A 121 7.89 -5.17 -0.25
N GLN A 122 8.23 -3.92 -0.53
CA GLN A 122 9.41 -3.54 -1.28
C GLN A 122 10.26 -2.54 -0.50
N PHE A 123 11.58 -2.65 -0.66
CA PHE A 123 12.48 -1.58 -0.26
C PHE A 123 12.56 -0.56 -1.40
N THR A 124 12.42 0.72 -1.08
CA THR A 124 12.55 1.82 -2.05
C THR A 124 13.74 2.72 -1.73
N SER A 125 14.33 3.29 -2.77
CA SER A 125 15.54 4.10 -2.66
C SER A 125 15.30 5.43 -1.93
N SER A 126 16.36 5.96 -1.33
CA SER A 126 16.32 7.22 -0.57
C SER A 126 16.15 8.49 -1.39
N GLY A 127 16.26 8.40 -2.71
CA GLY A 127 16.11 9.53 -3.61
C GLY A 127 16.71 9.24 -4.98
N MET A 128 16.70 10.25 -5.84
CA MET A 128 17.31 10.18 -7.18
C MET A 128 18.85 10.29 -7.15
N GLU A 129 19.42 10.82 -6.06
CA GLU A 129 20.86 11.09 -5.93
C GLU A 129 21.68 9.84 -5.60
N ASP A 130 21.13 8.91 -4.81
CA ASP A 130 21.77 7.64 -4.45
C ASP A 130 20.75 6.50 -4.48
N THR A 131 20.56 5.94 -5.68
CA THR A 131 19.64 4.81 -5.91
C THR A 131 20.22 3.47 -5.45
N SER A 132 21.47 3.45 -5.00
CA SER A 132 22.12 2.24 -4.46
C SER A 132 21.72 1.96 -3.01
N LYS A 133 21.14 2.95 -2.32
CA LYS A 133 20.71 2.87 -0.92
C LYS A 133 19.19 2.87 -0.77
N LEU A 134 18.73 2.05 0.17
CA LEU A 134 17.34 1.79 0.49
C LEU A 134 16.96 2.53 1.78
N SER A 135 15.80 3.19 1.85
CA SER A 135 15.42 3.97 3.05
C SER A 135 14.01 3.75 3.54
N VAL A 136 13.18 3.07 2.77
CA VAL A 136 11.77 2.88 3.09
C VAL A 136 11.38 1.46 2.76
N ILE A 137 10.63 0.83 3.66
CA ILE A 137 9.87 -0.40 3.37
C ILE A 137 8.43 0.02 3.07
N ARG A 138 7.87 -0.46 1.96
CA ARG A 138 6.50 -0.18 1.55
C ARG A 138 5.73 -1.47 1.29
N PHE A 139 4.60 -1.65 1.95
CA PHE A 139 3.65 -2.73 1.69
C PHE A 139 2.82 -2.48 0.44
N ASN A 140 2.29 -3.55 -0.16
CA ASN A 140 1.46 -3.45 -1.34
C ASN A 140 0.10 -2.82 -1.01
N LEU A 141 -0.29 -1.87 -1.86
CA LEU A 141 -1.56 -1.18 -1.76
C LEU A 141 -2.50 -1.58 -2.89
N VAL A 142 -3.79 -1.70 -2.58
CA VAL A 142 -4.85 -1.87 -3.57
C VAL A 142 -5.41 -0.48 -3.86
N PRO A 143 -5.26 0.05 -5.09
CA PRO A 143 -5.74 1.40 -5.40
C PRO A 143 -7.23 1.56 -5.13
N GLY A 144 -7.58 2.65 -4.43
CA GLY A 144 -8.96 2.98 -4.08
C GLY A 144 -9.49 2.28 -2.84
N TRP A 145 -8.72 1.39 -2.20
CA TRP A 145 -9.09 0.83 -0.90
C TRP A 145 -8.74 1.79 0.24
N GLU A 146 -9.58 1.79 1.26
CA GLU A 146 -9.36 2.41 2.56
C GLU A 146 -8.77 1.38 3.54
N LEU A 147 -8.18 1.85 4.64
CA LEU A 147 -7.58 0.97 5.66
C LEU A 147 -8.58 -0.05 6.23
N SER A 148 -9.85 0.34 6.42
CA SER A 148 -10.89 -0.55 6.93
C SER A 148 -11.30 -1.68 5.97
N GLU A 149 -10.93 -1.59 4.69
CA GLU A 149 -11.18 -2.65 3.70
C GLU A 149 -10.13 -3.75 3.76
N TYR A 150 -8.98 -3.47 4.38
CA TYR A 150 -7.97 -4.49 4.64
C TYR A 150 -8.38 -5.40 5.78
N ARG A 151 -8.01 -6.69 5.65
CA ARG A 151 -8.20 -7.66 6.73
C ARG A 151 -7.40 -7.22 7.97
N PRO A 152 -7.99 -7.24 9.18
CA PRO A 152 -7.29 -6.84 10.41
C PRO A 152 -5.97 -7.57 10.62
N GLU A 153 -5.90 -8.85 10.26
CA GLU A 153 -4.69 -9.66 10.42
C GLU A 153 -3.53 -9.23 9.51
N VAL A 154 -3.84 -8.61 8.37
CA VAL A 154 -2.83 -8.02 7.46
C VAL A 154 -2.30 -6.71 8.06
N ILE A 155 -3.19 -5.89 8.64
CA ILE A 155 -2.80 -4.65 9.33
C ILE A 155 -1.93 -4.97 10.56
N GLU A 156 -2.31 -5.98 11.35
CA GLU A 156 -1.50 -6.48 12.47
C GLU A 156 -0.11 -6.95 12.00
N LEU A 157 -0.03 -7.63 10.86
CA LEU A 157 1.24 -8.05 10.27
C LEU A 157 2.13 -6.84 9.94
N TRP A 158 1.56 -5.78 9.35
CA TRP A 158 2.30 -4.54 9.08
C TRP A 158 2.83 -3.89 10.36
N ASP A 159 2.00 -3.83 11.41
CA ASP A 159 2.38 -3.27 12.71
C ASP A 159 3.48 -4.10 13.40
N HIS A 160 3.41 -5.43 13.31
CA HIS A 160 4.47 -6.32 13.80
C HIS A 160 5.79 -6.09 13.06
N VAL A 161 5.76 -6.06 11.72
CA VAL A 161 6.97 -5.76 10.93
C VAL A 161 7.53 -4.39 11.33
N ARG A 162 6.70 -3.35 11.45
CA ARG A 162 7.14 -2.01 11.86
C ARG A 162 7.83 -2.04 13.23
N LYS A 163 7.23 -2.72 14.21
CA LYS A 163 7.81 -2.84 15.55
C LYS A 163 9.16 -3.57 15.51
N THR A 164 9.25 -4.68 14.79
CA THR A 164 10.48 -5.47 14.66
C THR A 164 11.57 -4.71 13.90
N VAL A 165 11.21 -3.93 12.88
CA VAL A 165 12.14 -3.00 12.22
C VAL A 165 12.65 -1.98 13.23
N GLY A 166 11.78 -1.38 14.06
CA GLY A 166 12.21 -0.46 15.13
C GLY A 166 13.25 -1.09 16.07
N GLN A 167 12.98 -2.30 16.55
CA GLN A 167 13.88 -3.05 17.43
C GLN A 167 15.24 -3.36 16.80
N TYR A 168 15.32 -3.50 15.48
CA TYR A 168 16.58 -3.74 14.78
C TYR A 168 17.53 -2.53 14.83
N PHE A 169 16.99 -1.31 14.95
CA PHE A 169 17.76 -0.07 14.93
C PHE A 169 18.00 0.55 16.31
N GLU A 170 17.43 -0.03 17.37
CA GLU A 170 17.73 0.30 18.78
C GLU A 170 19.07 -0.31 19.22
#